data_AF-A0A9D9UEQ9-F1
#
_entry.id   AF-A0A9D9UEQ9-F1
#
_cell.length_a   1.000
_cell.length_b   1.000
_cell.length_c   1.000
_cell.angle_alpha   90.00
_cell.angle_beta   90.00
_cell.angle_gamma   90.00
#
_symmetry.space_group_name_H-M   'P 1'
#
loop_
_entity.id
_entity.type
_entity.pdbx_description
1 polymer ?
#
loop_
_entity_poly.entity_id
_entity_poly.type
_entity_poly.pdbx_seq_one_letter_code
_entity_poly.pdbx_strand_id
1 'polypeptide(L)' 'GRMIGPPVQVIQALYMDNPQGLADYIANPVKKRDDYPEMPPQNYLDAATRLAVAEYMLQVKN' A
#
# COMPACT_ATOMS: atom_id res chain seq x y z
N GLY A 1 12.42 -16.75 -6.12
CA GLY A 1 11.31 -16.17 -6.92
C GLY A 1 11.21 -14.68 -6.63
N ARG A 2 10.82 -13.86 -7.60
CA ARG A 2 10.63 -12.41 -7.42
C ARG A 2 9.36 -12.16 -6.59
N MET A 3 9.41 -11.23 -5.63
CA MET A 3 8.20 -10.80 -4.91
C MET A 3 7.24 -10.10 -5.86
N ILE A 4 5.93 -10.35 -5.68
CA ILE A 4 4.86 -9.87 -6.56
C ILE A 4 4.44 -8.41 -6.27
N GLY A 5 5.20 -7.69 -5.46
CA GLY A 5 4.97 -6.28 -5.13
C GLY A 5 6.27 -5.47 -5.03
N PRO A 6 6.18 -4.13 -5.05
CA PRO A 6 7.33 -3.25 -4.88
C PRO A 6 7.93 -3.39 -3.47
N PRO A 7 9.21 -3.02 -3.28
CA PRO A 7 9.81 -2.92 -1.95
C PRO A 7 9.05 -1.95 -1.05
N VAL A 8 8.98 -2.23 0.25
CA VAL A 8 8.31 -1.38 1.24
C VAL A 8 8.85 0.05 1.22
N GLN A 9 10.16 0.23 1.04
CA GLN A 9 10.79 1.55 0.97
C GLN A 9 10.26 2.40 -0.19
N VAL A 10 9.87 1.77 -1.31
CA VAL A 10 9.27 2.48 -2.45
C VAL A 10 7.87 2.95 -2.09
N ILE A 11 7.10 2.11 -1.37
CA ILE A 11 5.76 2.48 -0.88
C ILE A 11 5.88 3.64 0.12
N GLN A 12 6.84 3.58 1.05
CA GLN A 12 7.11 4.63 2.03
C GLN A 12 7.46 5.97 1.37
N ALA A 13 8.31 5.96 0.34
CA ALA A 13 8.67 7.17 -0.39
C ALA A 13 7.49 7.80 -1.16
N LEU A 14 6.59 6.97 -1.71
CA LEU A 14 5.42 7.44 -2.46
C LEU A 14 4.33 8.06 -1.58
N TYR A 15 4.21 7.59 -0.34
CA TYR A 15 3.13 7.95 0.58
C TYR A 15 3.65 8.62 1.86
N MET A 16 4.86 9.19 1.83
CA MET A 16 5.45 9.90 2.95
C MET A 16 4.46 10.95 3.50
N ASP A 17 4.24 10.90 4.82
CA ASP A 17 3.29 11.75 5.55
C ASP A 17 1.84 11.68 5.04
N ASN A 18 1.48 10.66 4.25
CA ASN A 18 0.15 10.47 3.68
C ASN A 18 -0.39 9.04 3.90
N PRO A 19 -0.61 8.62 5.17
CA PRO A 19 -1.21 7.33 5.47
C PRO A 19 -2.63 7.19 4.88
N GLN A 20 -3.40 8.28 4.84
CA GLN A 20 -4.75 8.26 4.25
C GLN A 20 -4.73 7.90 2.77
N GLY A 21 -3.82 8.49 1.98
CA GLY A 21 -3.68 8.17 0.56
C GLY A 21 -3.27 6.71 0.30
N LEU A 22 -2.49 6.12 1.20
CA LEU A 22 -2.17 4.69 1.14
C LEU A 22 -3.40 3.84 1.49
N ALA A 23 -4.17 4.21 2.52
CA ALA A 23 -5.41 3.52 2.89
C ALA A 23 -6.46 3.55 1.77
N ASP A 24 -6.59 4.68 1.06
CA ASP A 24 -7.49 4.83 -0.08
C ASP A 24 -7.04 3.97 -1.27
N TYR A 25 -5.73 3.92 -1.52
CA TYR A 25 -5.14 3.03 -2.53
C TYR A 25 -5.34 1.54 -2.18
N ILE A 26 -5.20 1.17 -0.90
CA ILE A 26 -5.47 -0.20 -0.43
C ILE A 26 -6.93 -0.59 -0.69
N ALA A 27 -7.86 0.36 -0.56
CA ALA A 27 -9.28 0.14 -0.84
C ALA A 27 -9.56 -0.01 -2.34
N ASN A 28 -8.99 0.87 -3.16
CA ASN A 28 -9.23 0.95 -4.61
C ASN A 28 -7.90 1.13 -5.36
N PRO A 29 -7.10 0.07 -5.47
CA PRO A 29 -5.79 0.15 -6.10
C PRO A 29 -5.94 0.45 -7.59
N VAL A 30 -4.96 1.17 -8.13
CA VAL A 30 -4.82 1.40 -9.56
C VAL A 30 -3.45 0.92 -10.00
N LYS A 31 -3.33 0.33 -11.18
CA LYS A 31 -2.04 -0.11 -11.70
C LYS A 31 -1.09 1.08 -11.87
N LYS A 32 -0.01 1.12 -11.09
CA LYS A 32 1.00 2.20 -11.12
C LYS A 32 2.20 1.88 -12.00
N ARG A 33 2.53 0.61 -12.18
CA ARG A 33 3.75 0.14 -12.86
C ARG A 33 3.46 -1.09 -13.71
N ASP A 34 4.09 -1.17 -14.88
CA ASP A 34 3.89 -2.27 -15.82
C ASP A 34 4.63 -3.55 -15.42
N ASP A 35 5.69 -3.43 -14.62
CA ASP A 35 6.53 -4.55 -14.18
C ASP A 35 6.00 -5.29 -12.94
N TYR A 36 4.85 -4.85 -12.40
CA TYR A 36 4.12 -5.53 -11.34
C TYR A 36 2.69 -5.88 -11.80
N PRO A 37 2.12 -7.00 -11.32
CA PRO A 37 0.72 -7.31 -11.53
C PRO A 37 -0.17 -6.26 -10.83
N GLU A 38 -1.44 -6.24 -11.21
CA GLU A 38 -2.44 -5.40 -10.53
C GLU A 38 -2.66 -5.90 -9.09
N MET A 39 -2.72 -4.96 -8.14
CA MET A 39 -3.03 -5.27 -6.76
C MET A 39 -4.55 -5.50 -6.62
N PRO A 40 -5.00 -6.60 -6.00
CA PRO A 40 -6.41 -6.78 -5.71
C PRO A 40 -6.90 -5.80 -4.63
N PRO A 41 -8.13 -5.26 -4.72
CA PRO A 41 -8.68 -4.37 -3.70
C PRO A 41 -8.79 -5.07 -2.35
N GLN A 42 -8.39 -4.38 -1.28
CA GLN A 42 -8.55 -4.86 0.11
C GLN A 42 -9.73 -4.16 0.79
N ASN A 43 -10.79 -3.89 0.04
CA ASN A 43 -11.99 -3.20 0.50
C ASN A 43 -12.91 -4.05 1.40
N TYR A 44 -12.58 -5.34 1.59
CA TYR A 44 -13.20 -6.20 2.60
C TYR A 44 -12.78 -5.81 4.03
N LEU A 45 -11.64 -5.13 4.20
CA LEU A 45 -11.25 -4.52 5.47
C LEU A 45 -12.05 -3.24 5.67
N ASP A 46 -12.42 -2.90 6.90
CA ASP A 46 -13.03 -1.61 7.19
C ASP A 46 -12.01 -0.45 7.06
N ALA A 47 -12.52 0.78 6.99
CA ALA A 47 -11.68 1.96 6.75
C ALA A 47 -10.65 2.20 7.87
N ALA A 48 -11.01 1.93 9.13
CA ALA A 48 -10.09 2.13 10.25
C ALA A 48 -8.97 1.09 10.22
N THR A 49 -9.28 -0.16 9.91
CA THR A 49 -8.26 -1.21 9.73
C THR A 49 -7.29 -0.86 8.59
N ARG A 50 -7.78 -0.36 7.45
CA ARG A 50 -6.90 0.06 6.33
C ARG A 50 -5.98 1.22 6.72
N LEU A 51 -6.49 2.18 7.48
CA LEU A 51 -5.69 3.31 7.97
C LEU A 51 -4.59 2.82 8.92
N ALA A 52 -4.92 1.95 9.89
CA ALA A 52 -3.94 1.38 10.81
C ALA A 52 -2.85 0.58 10.08
N VAL A 53 -3.21 -0.19 9.05
CA VAL A 53 -2.24 -0.89 8.19
C VAL A 53 -1.35 0.10 7.44
N ALA A 54 -1.92 1.18 6.90
CA ALA A 54 -1.15 2.21 6.20
C ALA A 54 -0.14 2.89 7.13
N GLU A 55 -0.56 3.29 8.32
CA GLU A 55 0.32 3.89 9.34
C GLU A 55 1.46 2.94 9.73
N TYR A 56 1.14 1.66 9.98
CA TYR A 56 2.16 0.64 10.27
C TYR A 56 3.15 0.48 9.11
N MET A 57 2.66 0.37 7.88
CA MET A 57 3.50 0.22 6.68
C MET A 57 4.45 1.41 6.47
N LEU A 58 4.03 2.62 6.84
CA LEU A 58 4.88 3.82 6.73
C LEU A 58 5.99 3.89 7.80
N GLN A 59 5.86 3.13 8.88
CA GLN A 59 6.81 3.14 10.01
C GLN A 59 7.68 1.88 10.10
N VAL A 60 7.25 0.77 9.47
CA VAL A 60 7.94 -0.51 9.57
C VAL A 60 9.36 -0.42 9.02
N LYS A 61 10.31 -1.00 9.76
CA LYS A 61 11.72 -1.14 9.38
C LYS A 61 12.04 -2.64 9.26
N ASN A 62 12.76 -3.01 8.21
CA ASN A 62 13.23 -4.38 7.96
C ASN A 62 14.58 -4.63 8.63
#